data_AF-U7D8C5-F1
#
_entry.id   AF-U7D8C5-F1
#
_cell.length_a   1.000
_cell.length_b   1.000
_cell.length_c   1.000
_cell.angle_alpha   90.00
_cell.angle_beta   90.00
_cell.angle_gamma   90.00
#
_symmetry.space_group_name_H-M   'P 1'
#
loop_
_entity.id
_entity.type
_entity.pdbx_description
1 polymer ?
#
loop_
_entity_poly.entity_id
_entity_poly.type
_entity_poly.pdbx_seq_one_letter_code
_entity_poly.pdbx_strand_id
1 'polypeptide(L)'
;MAEAGEQVAGVCLIRVVSLPGKKRVGYVSWLMSDPAFRGQGVAQRLVDTATNYLESLGCHEICTMVEGYNTASSNRFFRVGYRRLSGSDLLRAWGVIHTLVLWWKTHFFFAPGHFFWVKGCVPKEAGRYGAVHTIFFHGLLCTAIALFRGEMFGMSPPEHGFAWFFPATVAATLLFSLRHGVLRYVGGLKRSECVYRPWSGGVGITIITALLGYVFPLPGGLYPRLQEWSTAHYTARFGRAAMVYTMLLTALLWLSSFSMVSFPTVFLQQTAGFFLFMGIPLLLFDTVFACAPFAGFTARRLYDWHRGIWGVCALCGLATFFFL
;
A
#
# COMPACT_ATOMS: atom_id res chain seq x y z
N MET A 1 27.05 7.45 -10.50
CA MET A 1 27.31 6.01 -10.69
C MET A 1 28.42 5.61 -9.73
N ALA A 2 28.44 4.36 -9.25
CA ALA A 2 29.54 3.82 -8.47
C ALA A 2 30.17 2.65 -9.23
N GLU A 3 31.49 2.66 -9.33
CA GLU A 3 32.30 1.67 -10.05
C GLU A 3 33.27 0.99 -9.09
N ALA A 4 33.58 -0.27 -9.36
CA ALA A 4 34.59 -1.06 -8.67
C ALA A 4 35.49 -1.70 -9.74
N GLY A 5 36.59 -1.03 -10.07
CA GLY A 5 37.35 -1.33 -11.29
C GLY A 5 36.50 -1.00 -12.53
N GLU A 6 36.40 -1.94 -13.47
CA GLU A 6 35.59 -1.79 -14.69
C GLU A 6 34.11 -2.16 -14.52
N GLN A 7 33.70 -2.60 -13.32
CA GLN A 7 32.33 -3.05 -13.07
C GLN A 7 31.50 -1.95 -12.41
N VAL A 8 30.26 -1.77 -12.89
CA VAL A 8 29.28 -0.89 -12.28
C VAL A 8 28.72 -1.54 -11.03
N ALA A 9 29.15 -1.08 -9.85
CA ALA A 9 28.71 -1.59 -8.56
C ALA A 9 27.33 -1.05 -8.13
N GLY A 10 26.91 0.10 -8.66
CA GLY A 10 25.58 0.64 -8.40
C GLY A 10 25.26 1.97 -9.08
N VAL A 11 23.97 2.27 -9.14
CA VAL A 11 23.44 3.47 -9.78
C VAL A 11 22.40 4.14 -8.87
N CYS A 12 22.45 5.47 -8.83
CA CYS A 12 21.44 6.31 -8.19
C CYS A 12 20.95 7.31 -9.23
N LEU A 13 19.67 7.22 -9.61
CA LEU A 13 19.06 8.14 -10.56
C LEU A 13 18.32 9.24 -9.79
N ILE A 14 18.77 10.47 -10.00
CA ILE A 14 18.18 11.66 -9.39
C ILE A 14 17.50 12.54 -10.44
N ARG A 15 16.54 13.35 -9.99
CA ARG A 15 15.82 14.32 -10.80
C ARG A 15 15.61 15.59 -9.99
N VAL A 16 15.49 16.73 -10.67
CA VAL A 16 14.97 17.96 -10.05
C VAL A 16 13.57 18.19 -10.56
N VAL A 17 12.60 18.23 -9.64
CA VAL A 17 11.19 18.43 -9.94
C VAL A 17 10.84 19.89 -9.70
N SER A 18 10.50 20.60 -10.76
CA SER A 18 9.99 21.97 -10.68
C SER A 18 8.50 21.97 -10.30
N LEU A 19 8.17 22.68 -9.24
CA LEU A 19 6.82 22.95 -8.77
C LEU A 19 6.36 24.36 -9.18
N PRO A 20 5.04 24.65 -9.14
CA PRO A 20 4.52 26.01 -9.24
C PRO A 20 5.28 27.01 -8.35
N GLY A 21 5.42 28.25 -8.81
CA GLY A 21 6.17 29.29 -8.07
C GLY A 21 7.69 29.12 -8.08
N LYS A 22 8.25 28.41 -9.07
CA LYS A 22 9.71 28.17 -9.24
C LYS A 22 10.38 27.39 -8.08
N LYS A 23 9.61 26.74 -7.21
CA LYS A 23 10.15 25.86 -6.16
C LYS A 23 10.75 24.60 -6.79
N ARG A 24 11.93 24.19 -6.35
CA ARG A 24 12.66 23.01 -6.87
C ARG A 24 12.79 21.97 -5.77
N VAL A 25 12.36 20.75 -6.07
CA VAL A 25 12.46 19.59 -5.17
C VAL A 25 13.43 18.58 -5.77
N GLY A 26 14.43 18.18 -5.00
CA GLY A 26 15.31 17.09 -5.38
C GLY A 26 14.60 15.75 -5.19
N TYR A 27 14.75 14.85 -6.15
CA TYR A 27 14.07 13.57 -6.12
C TYR A 27 15.03 12.42 -6.45
N VAL A 28 15.21 11.50 -5.50
CA VAL A 28 15.92 10.24 -5.76
C VAL A 28 14.91 9.23 -6.29
N SER A 29 14.97 8.99 -7.59
CA SER A 29 13.97 8.19 -8.32
C SER A 29 14.26 6.69 -8.32
N TRP A 30 15.53 6.31 -8.42
CA TRP A 30 15.95 4.92 -8.40
C TRP A 30 17.28 4.79 -7.65
N LEU A 31 17.39 3.73 -6.86
CA LEU A 31 18.63 3.33 -6.21
C LEU A 31 18.78 1.83 -6.40
N MET A 32 19.87 1.42 -7.02
CA MET A 32 20.17 0.02 -7.28
C MET A 32 21.65 -0.24 -7.03
N SER A 33 21.95 -1.38 -6.44
CA SER A 33 23.31 -1.88 -6.25
C SER A 33 23.35 -3.32 -6.70
N ASP A 34 24.41 -3.67 -7.42
CA ASP A 34 24.63 -5.04 -7.87
C ASP A 34 24.72 -5.98 -6.65
N PRO A 35 24.07 -7.18 -6.71
CA PRO A 35 24.14 -8.18 -5.64
C PRO A 35 25.55 -8.52 -5.13
N ALA A 36 26.54 -8.62 -6.02
CA ALA A 36 27.92 -8.97 -5.69
C ALA A 36 28.61 -7.91 -4.81
N PHE A 37 28.15 -6.66 -4.89
CA PHE A 37 28.71 -5.53 -4.15
C PHE A 37 27.87 -5.12 -2.92
N ARG A 38 26.86 -5.93 -2.55
CA ARG A 38 26.05 -5.67 -1.34
C ARG A 38 26.89 -5.84 -0.08
N GLY A 39 26.53 -5.09 0.96
CA GLY A 39 27.28 -5.06 2.24
C GLY A 39 28.51 -4.16 2.25
N GLN A 40 29.02 -3.73 1.09
CA GLN A 40 30.24 -2.92 0.97
C GLN A 40 30.02 -1.39 1.07
N GLY A 41 28.85 -0.96 1.55
CA GLY A 41 28.53 0.46 1.69
C GLY A 41 28.20 1.22 0.38
N VAL A 42 28.29 0.59 -0.80
CA VAL A 42 28.06 1.22 -2.12
C VAL A 42 26.77 2.06 -2.17
N ALA A 43 25.62 1.45 -1.87
CA ALA A 43 24.35 2.16 -1.93
C ALA A 43 24.22 3.28 -0.87
N GLN A 44 24.96 3.21 0.25
CA GLN A 44 24.96 4.31 1.23
C GLN A 44 25.69 5.52 0.66
N ARG A 45 26.93 5.30 0.16
CA ARG A 45 27.72 6.36 -0.51
C ARG A 45 26.95 6.99 -1.67
N LEU A 46 26.25 6.18 -2.46
CA LEU A 46 25.40 6.68 -3.54
C LEU A 46 24.27 7.60 -3.04
N VAL A 47 23.59 7.27 -1.94
CA VAL A 47 22.56 8.16 -1.35
C VAL A 47 23.19 9.45 -0.82
N ASP A 48 24.34 9.36 -0.15
CA ASP A 48 25.03 10.52 0.41
C ASP A 48 25.45 11.49 -0.71
N THR A 49 26.15 10.97 -1.74
CA THR A 49 26.59 11.75 -2.90
C THR A 49 25.40 12.35 -3.68
N ALA A 50 24.37 11.55 -3.93
CA ALA A 50 23.17 12.02 -4.64
C ALA A 50 22.46 13.14 -3.87
N THR A 51 22.36 13.00 -2.55
CA THR A 51 21.75 14.01 -1.68
C THR A 51 22.56 15.31 -1.71
N ASN A 52 23.87 15.24 -1.48
CA ASN A 52 24.74 16.42 -1.49
C ASN A 52 24.71 17.15 -2.83
N TYR A 53 24.67 16.40 -3.94
CA TYR A 53 24.58 16.99 -5.26
C TYR A 53 23.22 17.67 -5.51
N LEU A 54 22.11 17.10 -5.04
CA LEU A 54 20.81 17.76 -5.11
C LEU A 54 20.78 19.06 -4.27
N GLU A 55 21.44 19.06 -3.11
CA GLU A 55 21.60 20.27 -2.28
C GLU A 55 22.44 21.33 -3.00
N SER A 56 23.56 20.95 -3.64
CA SER A 56 24.38 21.89 -4.41
C SER A 56 23.65 22.47 -5.63
N LEU A 57 22.62 21.78 -6.14
CA LEU A 57 21.73 22.31 -7.17
C LEU A 57 20.66 23.29 -6.63
N GLY A 58 20.67 23.60 -5.32
CA GLY A 58 19.72 24.48 -4.67
C GLY A 58 18.38 23.81 -4.34
N CYS A 59 18.33 22.48 -4.26
CA CYS A 59 17.12 21.79 -3.81
C CYS A 59 17.07 21.77 -2.28
N HIS A 60 16.27 22.66 -1.69
CA HIS A 60 16.10 22.73 -0.23
C HIS A 60 15.27 21.59 0.36
N GLU A 61 14.45 20.94 -0.47
CA GLU A 61 13.67 19.77 -0.10
C GLU A 61 14.07 18.62 -1.02
N ILE A 62 14.45 17.50 -0.42
CA ILE A 62 14.84 16.30 -1.15
C ILE A 62 13.99 15.15 -0.66
N CYS A 63 13.39 14.43 -1.61
CA CYS A 63 12.53 13.31 -1.30
C CYS A 63 12.83 12.07 -2.15
N THR A 64 12.27 10.95 -1.71
CA THR A 64 12.26 9.68 -2.43
C THR A 64 11.01 8.90 -2.07
N MET A 65 10.70 7.88 -2.85
CA MET A 65 9.62 6.93 -2.57
C MET A 65 10.23 5.58 -2.22
N VAL A 66 9.83 5.00 -1.10
CA VAL A 66 10.31 3.69 -0.66
C VAL A 66 9.12 2.80 -0.32
N GLU A 67 9.12 1.59 -0.88
CA GLU A 67 8.17 0.54 -0.53
C GLU A 67 8.28 0.20 0.96
N GLY A 68 7.14 0.01 1.62
CA GLY A 68 7.05 -0.09 3.08
C GLY A 68 7.88 -1.21 3.73
N TYR A 69 8.09 -2.33 3.04
CA TYR A 69 8.89 -3.47 3.48
C TYR A 69 10.29 -3.51 2.87
N ASN A 70 10.67 -2.52 2.06
CA ASN A 70 12.03 -2.34 1.58
C ASN A 70 12.89 -1.66 2.66
N THR A 71 13.11 -2.37 3.75
CA THR A 71 13.88 -1.86 4.89
C THR A 71 15.33 -1.56 4.55
N ALA A 72 15.90 -2.27 3.57
CA ALA A 72 17.25 -2.01 3.10
C ALA A 72 17.39 -0.59 2.53
N SER A 73 16.42 -0.13 1.74
CA SER A 73 16.40 1.26 1.24
C SER A 73 15.97 2.24 2.33
N SER A 74 14.89 1.96 3.07
CA SER A 74 14.37 2.93 4.05
C SER A 74 15.38 3.24 5.16
N ASN A 75 16.12 2.24 5.63
CA ASN A 75 17.12 2.43 6.68
C ASN A 75 18.29 3.29 6.18
N ARG A 76 18.70 3.13 4.91
CA ARG A 76 19.75 3.98 4.31
C ARG A 76 19.31 5.43 4.25
N PHE A 77 18.13 5.70 3.71
CA PHE A 77 17.60 7.07 3.67
C PHE A 77 17.41 7.65 5.08
N PHE A 78 16.94 6.84 6.04
CA PHE A 78 16.78 7.27 7.43
C PHE A 78 18.10 7.77 8.05
N ARG A 79 19.21 7.06 7.80
CA ARG A 79 20.56 7.43 8.27
C ARG A 79 21.07 8.75 7.69
N VAL A 80 20.60 9.14 6.49
CA VAL A 80 20.93 10.42 5.83
C VAL A 80 19.97 11.56 6.26
N GLY A 81 19.15 11.31 7.29
CA GLY A 81 18.24 12.33 7.83
C GLY A 81 16.90 12.42 7.11
N TYR A 82 16.56 11.45 6.25
CA TYR A 82 15.21 11.36 5.70
C TYR A 82 14.25 10.83 6.76
N ARG A 83 13.02 11.31 6.71
CA ARG A 83 11.92 10.83 7.54
C ARG A 83 10.73 10.49 6.67
N ARG A 84 10.06 9.39 6.99
CA ARG A 84 8.81 9.02 6.35
C ARG A 84 7.72 9.99 6.77
N LEU A 85 7.00 10.55 5.79
CA LEU A 85 5.88 11.44 6.02
C LEU A 85 4.55 10.74 5.71
N SER A 86 3.49 11.06 6.46
CA SER A 86 2.12 10.70 6.11
C SER A 86 1.58 11.62 5.01
N GLY A 87 0.48 11.23 4.35
CA GLY A 87 -0.23 12.12 3.42
C GLY A 87 -0.54 13.50 4.04
N SER A 88 -0.99 13.52 5.30
CA SER A 88 -1.27 14.77 6.02
C SER A 88 -0.03 15.60 6.35
N ASP A 89 1.14 14.98 6.52
CA ASP A 89 2.40 15.71 6.72
C ASP A 89 2.83 16.35 5.41
N LEU A 90 2.70 15.64 4.28
CA LEU A 90 3.03 16.16 2.94
C LEU A 90 2.16 17.36 2.58
N LEU A 91 0.85 17.25 2.80
CA LEU A 91 -0.08 18.35 2.56
C LEU A 91 0.23 19.58 3.42
N ARG A 92 0.68 19.39 4.67
CA ARG A 92 1.09 20.51 5.54
C ARG A 92 2.44 21.09 5.14
N ALA A 93 3.40 20.26 4.74
CA ALA A 93 4.73 20.69 4.35
C ALA A 93 4.71 21.49 3.04
N TRP A 94 3.89 21.08 2.07
CA TRP A 94 3.95 21.63 0.71
C TRP A 94 2.68 22.33 0.24
N GLY A 95 1.55 22.14 0.94
CA GLY A 95 0.24 22.54 0.45
C GLY A 95 -0.34 21.52 -0.53
N VAL A 96 -1.65 21.63 -0.78
CA VAL A 96 -2.41 20.67 -1.62
C VAL A 96 -1.87 20.63 -3.05
N ILE A 97 -1.77 21.79 -3.71
CA ILE A 97 -1.40 21.87 -5.13
C ILE A 97 0.00 21.29 -5.37
N HIS A 98 1.00 21.71 -4.60
CA HIS A 98 2.37 21.21 -4.75
C HIS A 98 2.47 19.72 -4.47
N THR A 99 1.75 19.22 -3.47
CA THR A 99 1.72 17.79 -3.14
C THR A 99 1.16 16.99 -4.31
N LEU A 100 0.02 17.39 -4.88
CA LEU A 100 -0.60 16.68 -6.01
C LEU A 100 0.29 16.73 -7.27
N VAL A 101 0.89 17.88 -7.59
CA VAL A 101 1.81 17.99 -8.73
C VAL A 101 3.04 17.11 -8.52
N LEU A 102 3.60 17.08 -7.32
CA LEU A 102 4.74 16.23 -7.01
C LEU A 102 4.37 14.75 -7.11
N TRP A 103 3.22 14.34 -6.58
CA TRP A 103 2.73 12.96 -6.65
C TRP A 103 2.52 12.51 -8.09
N TRP A 104 2.05 13.40 -8.96
CA TRP A 104 1.94 13.14 -10.40
C TRP A 104 3.32 12.97 -11.04
N LYS A 105 4.22 13.95 -10.89
CA LYS A 105 5.55 13.93 -11.52
C LYS A 105 6.47 12.80 -11.03
N THR A 106 6.23 12.30 -9.82
CA THR A 106 6.98 11.17 -9.23
C THR A 106 6.27 9.83 -9.41
N HIS A 107 5.05 9.82 -9.96
CA HIS A 107 4.18 8.64 -10.10
C HIS A 107 3.76 8.00 -8.78
N PHE A 108 3.80 8.74 -7.66
CA PHE A 108 3.36 8.24 -6.36
C PHE A 108 1.89 7.82 -6.34
N PHE A 109 1.05 8.49 -7.14
CA PHE A 109 -0.35 8.11 -7.33
C PHE A 109 -0.53 6.64 -7.76
N PHE A 110 0.49 6.03 -8.35
CA PHE A 110 0.47 4.68 -8.90
C PHE A 110 1.38 3.70 -8.14
N ALA A 111 1.85 4.07 -6.95
CA ALA A 111 2.79 3.29 -6.15
C ALA A 111 2.13 2.80 -4.84
N PRO A 112 1.21 1.82 -4.88
CA PRO A 112 0.63 1.25 -3.67
C PRO A 112 1.72 0.66 -2.78
N GLY A 113 1.53 0.78 -1.46
CA GLY A 113 2.52 0.29 -0.48
C GLY A 113 3.78 1.14 -0.34
N HIS A 114 3.93 2.23 -1.11
CA HIS A 114 5.07 3.13 -1.00
C HIS A 114 4.75 4.31 -0.07
N PHE A 115 5.82 4.84 0.53
CA PHE A 115 5.77 6.04 1.34
C PHE A 115 6.78 7.07 0.85
N PHE A 116 6.42 8.34 0.98
CA PHE A 116 7.37 9.42 0.80
C PHE A 116 8.31 9.53 1.99
N TRP A 117 9.60 9.64 1.67
CA TRP A 117 10.66 9.97 2.61
C TRP A 117 11.23 11.32 2.21
N VAL A 118 11.32 12.24 3.16
CA VAL A 118 11.78 13.63 2.92
C VAL A 118 12.90 13.97 3.89
N LYS A 119 14.00 14.54 3.38
CA LYS A 119 15.13 15.00 4.20
C LYS A 119 14.75 16.26 4.97
N GLY A 120 15.15 16.34 6.24
CA GLY A 120 15.02 17.56 7.05
C GLY A 120 13.60 17.86 7.57
N CYS A 121 12.61 17.03 7.25
CA CYS A 121 11.26 17.17 7.80
C CYS A 121 11.08 16.35 9.07
N VAL A 122 10.38 16.92 10.05
CA VAL A 122 9.95 16.21 11.27
C VAL A 122 8.51 15.74 11.07
N PRO A 123 8.24 14.42 10.98
CA PRO A 123 6.88 13.92 10.86
C PRO A 123 6.11 14.17 12.17
N LYS A 124 4.82 14.47 12.08
CA LYS A 124 3.97 14.29 13.26
C LYS A 124 3.84 12.79 13.55
N GLU A 125 3.69 12.45 14.83
CA GLU A 125 3.43 11.07 15.21
C GLU A 125 2.26 10.49 14.41
N ALA A 126 2.42 9.24 13.98
CA ALA A 126 1.37 8.54 13.25
C ALA A 126 0.09 8.51 14.10
N GLY A 127 -0.97 9.15 13.59
CA GLY A 127 -2.24 9.27 14.29
C GLY A 127 -2.82 7.89 14.66
N ARG A 128 -3.38 7.80 15.87
CA ARG A 128 -4.02 6.59 16.43
C ARG A 128 -5.16 6.05 15.56
N TYR A 129 -5.71 6.87 14.65
CA TYR A 129 -6.90 6.59 13.85
C TYR A 129 -6.62 6.21 12.40
N GLY A 130 -5.36 5.95 12.01
CA GLY A 130 -5.02 5.64 10.62
C GLY A 130 -5.84 4.48 10.02
N ALA A 131 -6.12 3.43 10.80
CA ALA A 131 -6.92 2.28 10.34
C ALA A 131 -8.39 2.67 10.11
N VAL A 132 -8.95 3.47 11.03
CA VAL A 132 -10.32 3.98 10.92
C VAL A 132 -10.47 4.84 9.68
N HIS A 133 -9.50 5.71 9.39
CA HIS A 133 -9.52 6.53 8.18
C HIS A 133 -9.48 5.68 6.91
N THR A 134 -8.69 4.61 6.86
CA THR A 134 -8.68 3.70 5.69
C THR A 134 -10.03 3.03 5.51
N ILE A 135 -10.62 2.51 6.60
CA ILE A 135 -11.93 1.87 6.58
C ILE A 135 -12.99 2.84 6.06
N PHE A 136 -13.04 4.05 6.64
CA PHE A 136 -14.01 5.07 6.24
C PHE A 136 -13.84 5.51 4.79
N PHE A 137 -12.60 5.75 4.35
CA PHE A 137 -12.30 6.10 2.95
C PHE A 137 -12.80 5.04 1.97
N HIS A 138 -12.58 3.76 2.25
CA HIS A 138 -13.04 2.68 1.37
C HIS A 138 -14.56 2.47 1.44
N GLY A 139 -15.18 2.60 2.61
CA GLY A 139 -16.64 2.57 2.73
C GLY A 139 -17.30 3.67 1.90
N LEU A 140 -16.77 4.89 1.98
CA LEU A 140 -17.22 6.02 1.15
C LEU A 140 -16.98 5.76 -0.34
N LEU A 141 -15.81 5.25 -0.71
CA LEU A 141 -15.48 4.94 -2.11
C LEU A 141 -16.41 3.87 -2.70
N CYS A 142 -16.63 2.77 -1.99
CA CYS A 142 -17.51 1.69 -2.46
C CYS A 142 -18.95 2.17 -2.57
N THR A 143 -19.38 3.05 -1.65
CA THR A 143 -20.68 3.69 -1.78
C THR A 143 -20.74 4.60 -3.00
N ALA A 144 -19.72 5.44 -3.23
CA ALA A 144 -19.67 6.29 -4.40
C ALA A 144 -19.75 5.43 -5.69
N ILE A 145 -18.98 4.35 -5.78
CA ILE A 145 -19.03 3.43 -6.93
C ILE A 145 -20.43 2.82 -7.10
N ALA A 146 -21.04 2.34 -6.01
CA ALA A 146 -22.40 1.79 -6.04
C ALA A 146 -23.45 2.83 -6.51
N LEU A 147 -23.33 4.08 -6.03
CA LEU A 147 -24.19 5.19 -6.42
C LEU A 147 -24.03 5.58 -7.89
N PHE A 148 -22.79 5.60 -8.41
CA PHE A 148 -22.50 6.01 -9.78
C PHE A 148 -22.73 4.90 -10.82
N ARG A 149 -22.85 3.63 -10.41
CA ARG A 149 -22.88 2.48 -11.34
C ARG A 149 -23.87 1.36 -11.04
N GLY A 150 -24.90 1.60 -10.22
CA GLY A 150 -26.00 0.63 -10.02
C GLY A 150 -26.49 -0.03 -11.32
N GLU A 151 -26.54 0.74 -12.41
CA GLU A 151 -27.01 0.28 -13.73
C GLU A 151 -26.16 -0.80 -14.43
N MET A 152 -24.87 -0.96 -14.12
CA MET A 152 -23.97 -1.79 -14.96
C MET A 152 -23.91 -3.28 -14.58
N PHE A 153 -24.47 -3.66 -13.43
CA PHE A 153 -24.52 -5.05 -12.95
C PHE A 153 -25.94 -5.61 -12.88
N GLY A 154 -26.91 -4.99 -13.58
CA GLY A 154 -28.30 -5.46 -13.59
C GLY A 154 -29.03 -5.29 -12.25
N MET A 155 -28.50 -4.47 -11.34
CA MET A 155 -29.14 -4.09 -10.09
C MET A 155 -29.85 -2.75 -10.35
N SER A 156 -31.18 -2.72 -10.25
CA SER A 156 -32.04 -1.59 -10.62
C SER A 156 -31.57 -0.22 -10.08
N PRO A 157 -31.87 0.90 -10.79
CA PRO A 157 -31.41 2.25 -10.44
C PRO A 157 -32.22 2.85 -9.24
N PRO A 158 -32.04 4.14 -8.92
CA PRO A 158 -31.29 4.71 -7.79
C PRO A 158 -32.15 5.01 -6.56
N GLU A 159 -33.25 4.30 -6.33
CA GLU A 159 -34.17 4.60 -5.21
C GLU A 159 -33.57 4.32 -3.82
N HIS A 160 -32.37 3.73 -3.77
CA HIS A 160 -31.80 3.15 -2.56
C HIS A 160 -30.40 3.66 -2.22
N GLY A 161 -29.92 4.75 -2.80
CA GLY A 161 -28.52 5.16 -2.69
C GLY A 161 -27.91 5.13 -1.27
N PHE A 162 -28.64 5.58 -0.25
CA PHE A 162 -28.18 5.50 1.16
C PHE A 162 -28.30 4.09 1.76
N ALA A 163 -29.28 3.29 1.34
CA ALA A 163 -29.47 1.93 1.81
C ALA A 163 -28.30 0.99 1.42
N TRP A 164 -27.52 1.33 0.39
CA TRP A 164 -26.30 0.60 0.01
C TRP A 164 -25.05 1.08 0.77
N PHE A 165 -25.04 2.34 1.26
CA PHE A 165 -23.92 2.90 2.03
C PHE A 165 -23.60 2.05 3.26
N PHE A 166 -24.64 1.68 4.00
CA PHE A 166 -24.49 0.98 5.27
C PHE A 166 -23.96 -0.46 5.07
N PRO A 167 -24.56 -1.33 4.22
CA PRO A 167 -23.97 -2.62 3.86
C PRO A 167 -22.53 -2.52 3.33
N ALA A 168 -22.25 -1.57 2.44
CA ALA A 168 -20.91 -1.37 1.87
C ALA A 168 -19.89 -1.02 2.96
N THR A 169 -20.24 -0.09 3.85
CA THR A 169 -19.38 0.33 4.95
C THR A 169 -19.16 -0.80 5.95
N VAL A 170 -20.19 -1.59 6.25
CA VAL A 170 -20.09 -2.78 7.11
C VAL A 170 -19.14 -3.80 6.47
N ALA A 171 -19.35 -4.16 5.20
CA ALA A 171 -18.48 -5.10 4.48
C ALA A 171 -17.01 -4.61 4.44
N ALA A 172 -16.78 -3.34 4.11
CA ALA A 172 -15.44 -2.74 4.08
C ALA A 172 -14.79 -2.79 5.47
N THR A 173 -15.54 -2.41 6.51
CA THR A 173 -15.09 -2.44 7.90
C THR A 173 -14.69 -3.84 8.30
N LEU A 174 -15.51 -4.84 8.01
CA LEU A 174 -15.26 -6.23 8.36
C LEU A 174 -14.07 -6.82 7.60
N LEU A 175 -13.93 -6.56 6.29
CA LEU A 175 -12.78 -7.01 5.49
C LEU A 175 -11.45 -6.43 6.01
N PHE A 176 -11.38 -5.12 6.20
CA PHE A 176 -10.14 -4.50 6.66
C PHE A 176 -9.87 -4.79 8.14
N SER A 177 -10.90 -4.97 8.96
CA SER A 177 -10.74 -5.40 10.36
C SER A 177 -10.25 -6.84 10.45
N LEU A 178 -10.76 -7.75 9.61
CA LEU A 178 -10.26 -9.11 9.48
C LEU A 178 -8.78 -9.10 9.11
N ARG A 179 -8.43 -8.36 8.05
CA ARG A 179 -7.04 -8.21 7.60
C ARG A 179 -6.14 -7.66 8.70
N HIS A 180 -6.54 -6.54 9.32
CA HIS A 180 -5.78 -5.90 10.38
C HIS A 180 -5.62 -6.82 11.61
N GLY A 181 -6.71 -7.47 12.02
CA GLY A 181 -6.76 -8.38 13.15
C GLY A 181 -5.82 -9.56 12.94
N VAL A 182 -5.94 -10.27 11.81
CA VAL A 182 -5.10 -11.44 11.52
C VAL A 182 -3.62 -11.04 11.44
N LEU A 183 -3.29 -9.97 10.72
CA LEU A 183 -1.91 -9.48 10.62
C LEU A 183 -1.32 -9.11 11.98
N ARG A 184 -2.14 -8.64 12.92
CA ARG A 184 -1.70 -8.30 14.27
C ARG A 184 -1.57 -9.52 15.17
N TYR A 185 -2.61 -10.33 15.28
CA TYR A 185 -2.70 -11.43 16.24
C TYR A 185 -1.86 -12.63 15.80
N VAL A 186 -1.99 -13.07 14.55
CA VAL A 186 -1.18 -14.19 14.01
C VAL A 186 0.25 -13.73 13.76
N GLY A 187 0.44 -12.46 13.39
CA GLY A 187 1.77 -11.85 13.29
C GLY A 187 2.47 -11.68 14.64
N GLY A 188 1.77 -11.91 15.76
CA GLY A 188 2.32 -11.78 17.12
C GLY A 188 2.81 -10.37 17.43
N LEU A 189 2.22 -9.35 16.80
CA LEU A 189 2.65 -7.97 16.93
C LEU A 189 1.95 -7.31 18.11
N LYS A 190 2.71 -6.96 19.15
CA LYS A 190 2.18 -6.17 20.27
C LYS A 190 1.83 -4.76 19.79
N ARG A 191 0.83 -4.14 20.42
CA ARG A 191 0.41 -2.75 20.11
C ARG A 191 1.56 -1.75 20.21
N SER A 192 2.48 -1.98 21.14
CA SER A 192 3.68 -1.17 21.34
C SER A 192 4.66 -1.30 20.16
N GLU A 193 4.75 -2.48 19.55
CA GLU A 193 5.74 -2.83 18.54
C GLU A 193 5.32 -2.40 17.12
N CYS A 194 4.02 -2.33 16.83
CA CYS A 194 3.51 -2.03 15.50
C CYS A 194 2.62 -0.79 15.44
N VAL A 195 2.54 -0.19 14.26
CA VAL A 195 1.61 0.87 13.92
C VAL A 195 0.98 0.60 12.56
N TYR A 196 -0.31 0.86 12.46
CA TYR A 196 -0.99 0.84 11.18
C TYR A 196 -0.64 2.09 10.38
N ARG A 197 -0.27 1.90 9.11
CA ARG A 197 0.04 3.00 8.19
C ARG A 197 -0.89 2.91 6.97
N PRO A 198 -1.77 3.89 6.75
CA PRO A 198 -2.53 3.97 5.50
C PRO A 198 -1.56 4.21 4.34
N TRP A 199 -1.88 3.68 3.17
CA TRP A 199 -1.11 4.00 1.97
C TRP A 199 -1.69 5.24 1.32
N SER A 200 -0.84 6.25 1.15
CA SER A 200 -1.16 7.43 0.35
C SER A 200 -0.73 7.24 -1.10
N GLY A 201 0.27 6.39 -1.35
CA GLY A 201 0.64 5.95 -2.70
C GLY A 201 -0.39 4.95 -3.22
N GLY A 202 -0.69 4.99 -4.52
CA GLY A 202 -1.71 4.14 -5.15
C GLY A 202 -3.13 4.72 -5.18
N VAL A 203 -3.37 5.89 -4.57
CA VAL A 203 -4.69 6.55 -4.60
C VAL A 203 -5.15 6.87 -6.03
N GLY A 204 -4.23 7.14 -6.96
CA GLY A 204 -4.58 7.38 -8.36
C GLY A 204 -5.15 6.14 -9.04
N ILE A 205 -4.58 4.95 -8.77
CA ILE A 205 -5.14 3.68 -9.27
C ILE A 205 -6.56 3.52 -8.73
N THR A 206 -6.74 3.77 -7.43
CA THR A 206 -8.03 3.66 -6.75
C THR A 206 -9.10 4.57 -7.39
N ILE A 207 -8.75 5.82 -7.70
CA ILE A 207 -9.66 6.76 -8.36
C ILE A 207 -9.97 6.29 -9.79
N ILE A 208 -8.95 5.92 -10.57
CA ILE A 208 -9.15 5.47 -11.96
C ILE A 208 -10.03 4.22 -12.01
N THR A 209 -9.77 3.21 -11.18
CA THR A 209 -10.61 2.01 -11.14
C THR A 209 -12.02 2.34 -10.69
N ALA A 210 -12.19 3.24 -9.72
CA ALA A 210 -13.51 3.66 -9.26
C ALA A 210 -14.32 4.34 -10.37
N LEU A 211 -13.69 5.21 -11.18
CA LEU A 211 -14.31 5.80 -12.37
C LEU A 211 -14.71 4.73 -13.42
N LEU A 212 -13.95 3.63 -13.48
CA LEU A 212 -14.26 2.45 -14.29
C LEU A 212 -15.22 1.47 -13.61
N GLY A 213 -15.76 1.80 -12.43
CA GLY A 213 -16.71 0.96 -11.69
C GLY A 213 -16.13 -0.21 -10.91
N TYR A 214 -14.81 -0.25 -10.75
CA TYR A 214 -14.11 -1.29 -10.02
C TYR A 214 -13.48 -0.74 -8.73
N VAL A 215 -13.39 -1.59 -7.72
CA VAL A 215 -12.65 -1.27 -6.50
C VAL A 215 -11.22 -1.78 -6.63
N PHE A 216 -10.27 -0.85 -6.59
CA PHE A 216 -8.89 -1.20 -6.25
C PHE A 216 -8.71 -1.03 -4.74
N PRO A 217 -8.47 -2.10 -3.99
CA PRO A 217 -8.32 -2.02 -2.55
C PRO A 217 -6.98 -1.38 -2.19
N LEU A 218 -6.99 -0.42 -1.28
CA LEU A 218 -5.81 0.25 -0.75
C LEU A 218 -5.70 0.04 0.77
N PRO A 219 -5.49 -1.20 1.24
CA PRO A 219 -5.74 -1.63 2.63
C PRO A 219 -4.70 -1.13 3.65
N GLY A 220 -3.69 -0.37 3.22
CA GLY A 220 -2.56 -0.02 4.09
C GLY A 220 -1.80 -1.25 4.61
N GLY A 221 -1.09 -1.08 5.72
CA GLY A 221 -0.37 -2.19 6.36
C GLY A 221 -0.01 -1.97 7.81
N LEU A 222 0.33 -3.07 8.49
CA LEU A 222 0.93 -3.08 9.81
C LEU A 222 2.45 -3.13 9.71
N TYR A 223 3.10 -2.12 10.27
CA TYR A 223 4.54 -2.00 10.21
C TYR A 223 5.12 -1.85 11.62
N PRO A 224 6.38 -2.24 11.84
CA PRO A 224 7.08 -1.89 13.07
C PRO A 224 7.07 -0.37 13.31
N ARG A 225 6.90 0.01 14.58
CA ARG A 225 6.90 1.40 15.03
C ARG A 225 8.27 2.05 14.85
N LEU A 226 9.33 1.26 15.00
CA LEU A 226 10.71 1.66 14.74
C LEU A 226 10.84 2.23 13.32
N GLN A 227 11.64 3.28 13.17
CA GLN A 227 11.95 3.85 11.86
C GLN A 227 12.99 2.97 11.13
N GLU A 228 13.97 2.48 11.87
CA GLU A 228 14.96 1.52 11.41
C GLU A 228 14.60 0.13 11.94
N TRP A 229 14.39 -0.82 11.03
CA TRP A 229 14.03 -2.20 11.36
C TRP A 229 14.41 -3.11 10.18
N SER A 230 14.33 -4.43 10.34
CA SER A 230 14.67 -5.39 9.29
C SER A 230 13.46 -6.25 8.91
N THR A 231 13.09 -6.25 7.64
CA THR A 231 12.03 -7.12 7.12
C THR A 231 12.31 -8.59 7.39
N ALA A 232 13.57 -9.01 7.26
CA ALA A 232 13.99 -10.39 7.51
C ALA A 232 13.61 -10.89 8.91
N HIS A 233 13.63 -10.02 9.92
CA HIS A 233 13.24 -10.37 11.29
C HIS A 233 11.75 -10.71 11.42
N TYR A 234 10.90 -10.13 10.56
CA TYR A 234 9.46 -10.30 10.62
C TYR A 234 8.89 -11.18 9.50
N THR A 235 9.70 -11.60 8.52
CA THR A 235 9.25 -12.35 7.33
C THR A 235 8.37 -13.54 7.69
N ALA A 236 8.81 -14.43 8.59
CA ALA A 236 8.03 -15.61 8.96
C ALA A 236 6.71 -15.27 9.66
N ARG A 237 6.70 -14.24 10.52
CA ARG A 237 5.49 -13.81 11.23
C ARG A 237 4.47 -13.23 10.27
N PHE A 238 4.90 -12.35 9.37
CA PHE A 238 4.04 -11.76 8.36
C PHE A 238 3.58 -12.76 7.30
N GLY A 239 4.43 -13.71 6.91
CA GLY A 239 4.08 -14.78 5.98
C GLY A 239 2.99 -15.69 6.53
N ARG A 240 3.12 -16.17 7.79
CA ARG A 240 2.09 -16.97 8.45
C ARG A 240 0.76 -16.22 8.57
N ALA A 241 0.83 -14.95 8.98
CA ALA A 241 -0.37 -14.12 9.07
C ALA A 241 -1.03 -13.89 7.71
N ALA A 242 -0.25 -13.71 6.64
CA ALA A 242 -0.76 -13.63 5.28
C ALA A 242 -1.48 -14.91 4.86
N MET A 243 -0.88 -16.08 5.12
CA MET A 243 -1.51 -17.38 4.83
C MET A 243 -2.86 -17.55 5.54
N VAL A 244 -2.90 -17.32 6.86
CA VAL A 244 -4.14 -17.45 7.65
C VAL A 244 -5.18 -16.45 7.16
N TYR A 245 -4.76 -15.22 6.84
CA TYR A 245 -5.65 -14.21 6.29
C TYR A 245 -6.25 -14.63 4.94
N THR A 246 -5.43 -15.15 4.02
CA THR A 246 -5.90 -15.68 2.73
C THR A 246 -6.95 -16.77 2.95
N MET A 247 -6.70 -17.74 3.84
CA MET A 247 -7.66 -18.83 4.10
C MET A 247 -8.99 -18.30 4.65
N LEU A 248 -8.93 -17.37 5.62
CA LEU A 248 -10.13 -16.78 6.22
C LEU A 248 -10.90 -15.90 5.22
N LEU A 249 -10.20 -15.12 4.40
CA LEU A 249 -10.82 -14.31 3.35
C LEU A 249 -11.48 -15.20 2.30
N THR A 250 -10.78 -16.23 1.81
CA THR A 250 -11.37 -17.20 0.87
C THR A 250 -12.63 -17.85 1.44
N ALA A 251 -12.60 -18.32 2.69
CA ALA A 251 -13.77 -18.90 3.34
C ALA A 251 -14.93 -17.89 3.48
N LEU A 252 -14.63 -16.64 3.84
CA LEU A 252 -15.62 -15.56 3.92
C LEU A 252 -16.27 -15.29 2.56
N LEU A 253 -15.51 -15.31 1.47
CA LEU A 253 -16.05 -15.07 0.12
C LEU A 253 -16.96 -16.20 -0.34
N TRP A 254 -16.56 -17.46 -0.15
CA TRP A 254 -17.44 -18.59 -0.42
C TRP A 254 -18.72 -18.56 0.41
N LEU A 255 -18.61 -18.24 1.71
CA LEU A 255 -19.77 -18.06 2.57
C LEU A 255 -20.66 -16.91 2.11
N SER A 256 -20.08 -15.81 1.62
CA SER A 256 -20.82 -14.67 1.08
C SER A 256 -21.57 -15.06 -0.20
N SER A 257 -20.94 -15.80 -1.12
CA SER A 257 -21.60 -16.33 -2.32
C SER A 257 -22.80 -17.22 -1.99
N PHE A 258 -22.62 -18.17 -1.07
CA PHE A 258 -23.73 -18.97 -0.55
C PHE A 258 -24.83 -18.09 0.07
N SER A 259 -24.42 -17.06 0.81
CA SER A 259 -25.35 -16.18 1.51
C SER A 259 -26.23 -15.35 0.58
N MET A 260 -25.75 -15.03 -0.62
CA MET A 260 -26.54 -14.33 -1.63
C MET A 260 -27.77 -15.13 -2.09
N VAL A 261 -27.68 -16.47 -2.07
CA VAL A 261 -28.76 -17.37 -2.52
C VAL A 261 -29.62 -17.85 -1.35
N SER A 262 -29.04 -18.01 -0.16
CA SER A 262 -29.70 -18.73 0.94
C SER A 262 -30.37 -17.86 2.00
N PHE A 263 -30.03 -16.57 2.15
CA PHE A 263 -30.64 -15.73 3.18
C PHE A 263 -31.78 -14.87 2.63
N PRO A 264 -32.90 -14.73 3.37
CA PRO A 264 -34.07 -13.97 2.92
C PRO A 264 -33.96 -12.45 3.14
N THR A 265 -33.00 -11.98 3.94
CA THR A 265 -32.91 -10.56 4.28
C THR A 265 -32.08 -9.79 3.25
N VAL A 266 -32.67 -8.75 2.66
CA VAL A 266 -32.02 -7.86 1.68
C VAL A 266 -30.68 -7.31 2.18
N PHE A 267 -30.61 -6.92 3.47
CA PHE A 267 -29.38 -6.39 4.06
C PHE A 267 -28.20 -7.39 4.03
N LEU A 268 -28.44 -8.66 4.39
CA LEU A 268 -27.39 -9.68 4.37
C LEU A 268 -26.95 -10.01 2.93
N GLN A 269 -27.90 -10.07 1.99
CA GLN A 269 -27.59 -10.28 0.58
C GLN A 269 -26.75 -9.13 0.00
N GLN A 270 -27.11 -7.87 0.30
CA GLN A 270 -26.34 -6.70 -0.11
C GLN A 270 -24.94 -6.69 0.50
N THR A 271 -24.84 -6.98 1.81
CA THR A 271 -23.55 -7.05 2.51
C THR A 271 -22.66 -8.16 1.92
N ALA A 272 -23.24 -9.31 1.61
CA ALA A 272 -22.57 -10.42 0.93
C ALA A 272 -22.09 -10.04 -0.48
N GLY A 273 -22.91 -9.34 -1.26
CA GLY A 273 -22.52 -8.80 -2.57
C GLY A 273 -21.32 -7.85 -2.45
N PHE A 274 -21.31 -6.97 -1.45
CA PHE A 274 -20.17 -6.09 -1.19
C PHE A 274 -18.92 -6.84 -0.70
N PHE A 275 -19.07 -7.93 0.05
CA PHE A 275 -17.94 -8.80 0.38
C PHE A 275 -17.30 -9.40 -0.86
N LEU A 276 -18.09 -9.90 -1.81
CA LEU A 276 -17.56 -10.42 -3.08
C LEU A 276 -16.90 -9.31 -3.89
N PHE A 277 -17.61 -8.19 -4.08
CA PHE A 277 -17.17 -7.07 -4.92
C PHE A 277 -15.83 -6.47 -4.46
N MET A 278 -15.64 -6.27 -3.15
CA MET A 278 -14.37 -5.76 -2.60
C MET A 278 -13.35 -6.86 -2.31
N GLY A 279 -13.83 -7.99 -1.81
CA GLY A 279 -12.99 -9.03 -1.26
C GLY A 279 -12.32 -9.88 -2.33
N ILE A 280 -12.92 -10.05 -3.51
CA ILE A 280 -12.27 -10.74 -4.64
C ILE A 280 -11.03 -9.97 -5.12
N PRO A 281 -11.10 -8.67 -5.49
CA PRO A 281 -9.90 -7.88 -5.79
C PRO A 281 -8.88 -7.91 -4.64
N LEU A 282 -9.35 -7.78 -3.40
CA LEU A 282 -8.47 -7.80 -2.23
C LEU A 282 -7.73 -9.14 -2.12
N LEU A 283 -8.42 -10.27 -2.32
CA LEU A 283 -7.82 -11.61 -2.32
C LEU A 283 -6.74 -11.75 -3.39
N LEU A 284 -7.00 -11.27 -4.61
CA LEU A 284 -6.02 -11.31 -5.70
C LEU A 284 -4.76 -10.51 -5.37
N PHE A 285 -4.90 -9.27 -4.89
CA PHE A 285 -3.74 -8.44 -4.54
C PHE A 285 -2.99 -8.94 -3.30
N ASP A 286 -3.70 -9.40 -2.27
CA ASP A 286 -3.07 -9.88 -1.04
C ASP A 286 -2.55 -11.33 -1.14
N THR A 287 -2.86 -12.08 -2.19
CA THR A 287 -2.45 -13.49 -2.32
C THR A 287 -1.70 -13.80 -3.61
N VAL A 288 -2.16 -13.32 -4.76
CA VAL A 288 -1.64 -13.72 -6.09
C VAL A 288 -0.49 -12.80 -6.52
N PHE A 289 -0.68 -11.48 -6.46
CA PHE A 289 0.27 -10.53 -7.04
C PHE A 289 1.49 -10.22 -6.15
N ALA A 290 2.47 -11.12 -6.14
CA ALA A 290 3.71 -11.01 -5.36
C ALA A 290 4.87 -10.22 -6.04
N CYS A 291 4.56 -9.39 -7.04
CA CYS A 291 5.52 -8.63 -7.84
C CYS A 291 5.23 -7.12 -7.82
N ALA A 292 6.18 -6.31 -8.29
CA ALA A 292 5.97 -4.88 -8.47
C ALA A 292 4.90 -4.61 -9.55
N PRO A 293 4.06 -3.57 -9.41
CA PRO A 293 4.06 -2.55 -8.34
C PRO A 293 3.29 -2.96 -7.07
N PHE A 294 2.77 -4.18 -6.98
CA PHE A 294 1.90 -4.66 -5.88
C PHE A 294 2.66 -5.29 -4.70
N ALA A 295 3.98 -5.17 -4.65
CA ALA A 295 4.82 -5.80 -3.64
C ALA A 295 4.50 -5.36 -2.18
N GLY A 296 3.79 -4.24 -1.98
CA GLY A 296 3.36 -3.81 -0.64
C GLY A 296 2.25 -4.66 -0.01
N PHE A 297 1.48 -5.39 -0.84
CA PHE A 297 0.42 -6.29 -0.40
C PHE A 297 0.98 -7.56 0.26
N THR A 298 0.12 -8.36 0.90
CA THR A 298 0.60 -9.53 1.66
C THR A 298 1.13 -10.66 0.78
N ALA A 299 0.80 -10.68 -0.52
CA ALA A 299 1.25 -11.70 -1.47
C ALA A 299 2.77 -11.82 -1.49
N ARG A 300 3.46 -10.67 -1.50
CA ARG A 300 4.93 -10.63 -1.45
C ARG A 300 5.49 -11.23 -0.17
N ARG A 301 4.85 -10.99 0.97
CA ARG A 301 5.29 -11.50 2.28
C ARG A 301 5.13 -13.01 2.35
N LEU A 302 4.05 -13.53 1.76
CA LEU A 302 3.82 -14.96 1.64
C LEU A 302 4.88 -15.61 0.73
N TYR A 303 5.16 -15.00 -0.42
CA TYR A 303 6.18 -15.45 -1.37
C TYR A 303 7.60 -15.46 -0.76
N ASP A 304 7.99 -14.36 -0.09
CA ASP A 304 9.31 -14.23 0.52
C ASP A 304 9.49 -15.14 1.74
N TRP A 305 8.40 -15.52 2.43
CA TRP A 305 8.44 -16.51 3.50
C TRP A 305 8.54 -17.94 2.98
N HIS A 306 7.64 -18.34 2.07
CA HIS A 306 7.61 -19.71 1.55
C HIS A 306 6.91 -19.81 0.18
N ARG A 307 7.68 -19.98 -0.90
CA ARG A 307 7.17 -20.01 -2.28
C ARG A 307 6.15 -21.11 -2.56
N GLY A 308 6.32 -22.31 -1.98
CA GLY A 308 5.36 -23.41 -2.13
C GLY A 308 3.98 -23.09 -1.56
N ILE A 309 3.91 -22.67 -0.29
CA ILE A 309 2.68 -22.19 0.37
C ILE A 309 2.07 -21.03 -0.41
N TRP A 310 2.87 -20.06 -0.86
CA TRP A 310 2.38 -18.99 -1.72
C TRP A 310 1.72 -19.53 -3.00
N GLY A 311 2.34 -20.50 -3.68
CA GLY A 311 1.78 -21.11 -4.89
C GLY A 311 0.42 -21.76 -4.63
N VAL A 312 0.28 -22.52 -3.53
CA VAL A 312 -1.00 -23.13 -3.13
C VAL A 312 -2.05 -22.04 -2.85
N CYS A 313 -1.72 -21.04 -2.04
CA CYS A 313 -2.61 -19.93 -1.74
C CYS A 313 -3.01 -19.14 -2.99
N ALA A 314 -2.08 -18.91 -3.92
CA ALA A 314 -2.34 -18.20 -5.17
C ALA A 314 -3.27 -19.00 -6.08
N LEU A 315 -3.09 -20.32 -6.18
CA LEU A 315 -4.03 -21.19 -6.89
C LEU A 315 -5.42 -21.17 -6.27
N CYS A 316 -5.53 -21.21 -4.93
CA CYS A 316 -6.82 -21.04 -4.25
C CYS A 316 -7.44 -19.68 -4.55
N GLY A 317 -6.65 -18.59 -4.52
CA GLY A 317 -7.12 -17.25 -4.84
C GLY A 317 -7.63 -17.11 -6.27
N LEU A 318 -6.92 -17.70 -7.25
CA LEU A 318 -7.35 -17.75 -8.64
C LEU A 318 -8.61 -18.61 -8.82
N ALA A 319 -8.69 -19.78 -8.18
CA ALA A 319 -9.88 -20.61 -8.22
C ALA A 319 -11.09 -19.85 -7.67
N THR A 320 -10.96 -19.19 -6.51
CA THR A 320 -12.03 -18.35 -5.96
C THR A 320 -12.45 -17.23 -6.93
N PHE A 321 -11.50 -16.58 -7.61
CA PHE A 321 -11.82 -15.57 -8.62
C PHE A 321 -12.58 -16.10 -9.85
N PHE A 322 -12.30 -17.33 -10.28
CA PHE A 322 -12.96 -17.91 -11.46
C PHE A 322 -14.31 -18.58 -11.15
N PHE A 323 -14.54 -19.00 -9.90
CA PHE A 323 -15.75 -19.73 -9.51
C PHE A 323 -16.76 -18.90 -8.71
N LEU A 324 -16.43 -17.67 -8.29
CA LEU A 324 -17.33 -16.71 -7.62
C LEU A 324 -17.51 -15.46 -8.49
#